data_AF-A0A925ECF5-F1
#
_entry.id   AF-A0A925ECF5-F1
#
_cell.length_a   1.000
_cell.length_b   1.000
_cell.length_c   1.000
_cell.angle_alpha   90.00
_cell.angle_beta   90.00
_cell.angle_gamma   90.00
#
_symmetry.space_group_name_H-M   'P 1'
#
loop_
_entity.id
_entity.type
_entity.pdbx_description
1 polymer ?
#
loop_
_entity_poly.entity_id
_entity_poly.type
_entity_poly.pdbx_seq_one_letter_code
_entity_poly.pdbx_strand_id
1 'polypeptide(L)'
;MPSHQNKLIIIAAPSGAGKTSVTRHLLKALSGELAFSVSCATRQRRNNEKDKVDYYFITVEEFKTKIAQEEFVEWEMVYEGKYYGTLK
;
A
#
# COMPACT_ATOMS: atom_id res chain seq x y z
N MET A 1 22.17 -22.79 -3.85
CA MET A 1 21.72 -21.41 -4.12
C MET A 1 20.66 -21.10 -3.07
N PRO A 2 20.84 -20.16 -2.13
CA PRO A 2 19.73 -19.77 -1.28
C PRO A 2 18.66 -19.18 -2.18
N SER A 3 17.45 -19.73 -2.12
CA SER A 3 16.31 -19.15 -2.82
C SER A 3 16.09 -17.76 -2.24
N HIS A 4 16.19 -16.72 -3.07
CA HIS A 4 15.60 -15.43 -2.74
C HIS A 4 14.09 -15.64 -2.70
N GLN A 5 13.59 -16.11 -1.56
CA GLN A 5 12.15 -16.11 -1.30
C GLN A 5 11.74 -14.64 -1.26
N ASN A 6 10.89 -14.22 -2.21
CA ASN A 6 10.23 -12.92 -2.18
C ASN A 6 9.33 -12.88 -0.94
N LYS A 7 9.90 -12.46 0.19
CA LYS A 7 9.20 -12.39 1.47
C LYS A 7 8.42 -11.09 1.55
N LEU A 8 7.14 -11.19 1.82
CA LEU A 8 6.30 -10.05 2.18
C LEU A 8 6.50 -9.73 3.66
N ILE A 9 6.85 -8.49 3.97
CA ILE A 9 7.01 -8.00 5.35
C ILE A 9 5.82 -7.11 5.67
N ILE A 10 4.99 -7.52 6.64
CA ILE A 10 3.82 -6.77 7.09
C ILE A 10 4.14 -6.11 8.44
N ILE A 11 4.00 -4.79 8.52
CA ILE A 11 4.18 -4.02 9.76
C ILE A 11 2.80 -3.59 10.26
N ALA A 12 2.28 -4.28 11.27
CA ALA A 12 0.97 -4.01 11.87
C ALA A 12 1.11 -3.42 13.29
N ALA A 13 0.31 -2.40 13.58
CA ALA A 13 0.20 -1.72 14.89
C ALA A 13 -0.98 -0.73 14.87
N PRO A 14 -1.45 -0.24 16.03
CA PRO A 14 -2.49 0.80 16.11
C PRO A 14 -2.09 2.13 15.46
N SER A 15 -3.07 2.98 15.14
CA SER A 15 -2.81 4.36 14.69
C SER A 15 -1.96 5.11 15.73
N GLY A 16 -0.97 5.90 15.28
CA GLY A 16 -0.05 6.62 16.17
C GLY A 16 1.15 5.81 16.70
N ALA A 17 1.19 4.48 16.54
CA ALA A 17 2.26 3.62 17.08
C ALA A 17 3.60 3.67 16.31
N GLY A 18 3.78 4.58 15.35
CA GLY A 18 5.06 4.76 14.64
C GLY A 18 5.35 3.81 13.47
N LYS A 19 4.37 3.03 12.97
CA LYS A 19 4.52 2.11 11.82
C LYS A 19 5.27 2.74 10.65
N THR A 20 4.80 3.92 10.21
CA THR A 20 5.39 4.66 9.10
C THR A 20 6.84 5.03 9.34
N SER A 21 7.21 5.36 10.58
CA SER A 21 8.60 5.67 10.94
C SER A 21 9.48 4.44 10.82
N VAL A 22 9.03 3.29 11.34
CA VAL A 22 9.76 2.01 11.22
C VAL A 22 9.90 1.60 9.75
N THR A 23 8.82 1.66 8.97
CA THR A 23 8.86 1.31 7.54
C THR A 23 9.87 2.18 6.78
N ARG A 24 9.84 3.50 6.97
CA ARG A 24 10.79 4.42 6.32
C ARG A 24 12.24 4.14 6.74
N HIS A 25 12.46 3.82 8.02
CA HIS A 25 13.78 3.44 8.50
C HIS A 25 14.29 2.17 7.82
N LEU A 26 13.47 1.12 7.76
CA LEU A 26 13.84 -0.16 7.12
C LEU A 26 14.12 0.00 5.62
N LEU A 27 13.28 0.73 4.89
CA LEU A 27 13.49 1.01 3.46
C LEU A 27 14.81 1.75 3.20
N LYS A 28 15.20 2.64 4.12
CA LYS A 28 16.48 3.37 4.04
C LYS A 28 17.67 2.47 4.40
N ALA A 29 17.55 1.68 5.47
CA ALA A 29 18.63 0.83 5.98
C ALA A 29 18.92 -0.36 5.07
N LEU A 30 17.90 -0.88 4.39
CA LEU A 30 17.97 -2.03 3.47
C LEU A 30 17.69 -1.59 2.03
N SER A 31 18.24 -0.42 1.66
CA SER A 31 18.05 0.15 0.33
C SER A 31 18.58 -0.80 -0.75
N GLY A 32 17.73 -1.16 -1.72
CA GLY A 32 18.07 -2.12 -2.77
C GLY A 32 17.66 -3.56 -2.47
N GLU A 33 17.30 -3.87 -1.21
CA GLU A 33 16.76 -5.18 -0.80
C GLU A 33 15.25 -5.12 -0.53
N LEU A 34 14.75 -3.96 -0.11
CA LEU A 34 13.33 -3.73 0.14
C LEU A 34 12.74 -2.65 -0.78
N ALA A 35 11.52 -2.90 -1.23
CA ALA A 35 10.67 -1.91 -1.87
C ALA A 35 9.38 -1.74 -1.06
N PHE A 36 8.85 -0.52 -1.04
CA PHE A 36 7.55 -0.27 -0.43
C PHE A 36 6.45 -0.74 -1.39
N SER A 37 5.50 -1.52 -0.88
CA SER A 37 4.28 -1.85 -1.62
C SER A 37 3.33 -0.67 -1.56
N VAL A 38 3.13 0.01 -2.69
CA VAL A 38 2.23 1.17 -2.80
C VAL A 38 0.82 0.67 -3.08
N SER A 39 -0.07 0.79 -2.10
CA SER A 39 -1.49 0.43 -2.24
C SER A 39 -2.28 1.48 -3.04
N CYS A 40 -3.45 1.11 -3.55
CA CYS A 40 -4.46 2.01 -4.09
C CYS A 40 -5.33 2.60 -2.97
N ALA A 41 -5.81 3.83 -3.16
CA ALA A 41 -6.82 4.45 -2.31
C ALA A 41 -7.79 5.31 -3.14
N THR A 42 -9.09 5.26 -2.83
CA THR A 42 -10.10 6.10 -3.55
C THR A 42 -10.35 7.46 -2.90
N ARG A 43 -9.80 7.68 -1.71
CA ARG A 43 -9.89 8.98 -1.05
C ARG A 43 -9.01 10.02 -1.76
N GLN A 44 -9.32 11.29 -1.56
CA GLN A 44 -8.40 12.36 -1.95
C GLN A 44 -7.09 12.28 -1.16
N ARG A 45 -6.02 12.59 -1.89
CA ARG A 45 -4.67 12.85 -1.38
C ARG A 45 -4.67 13.99 -0.36
N ARG A 46 -3.97 13.82 0.76
CA ARG A 46 -3.71 14.90 1.73
C ARG A 46 -2.59 15.81 1.21
N ASN A 47 -2.48 17.03 1.73
CA ASN A 47 -1.51 18.03 1.25
C ASN A 47 -0.05 17.55 1.23
N ASN A 48 0.34 16.68 2.17
CA ASN A 48 1.69 16.16 2.33
C ASN A 48 1.93 14.82 1.61
N GLU A 49 0.93 14.29 0.92
CA GLU A 49 1.03 13.01 0.22
C GLU A 49 1.31 13.23 -1.27
N LYS A 50 1.93 12.23 -1.89
CA LYS A 50 2.29 12.19 -3.31
C LYS A 50 1.71 10.93 -3.97
N ASP A 51 1.10 11.14 -5.13
CA ASP A 51 0.61 10.04 -5.96
C ASP A 51 1.76 9.14 -6.40
N LYS A 52 1.49 7.82 -6.47
CA LYS A 52 2.46 6.74 -6.77
C LYS A 52 3.60 6.58 -5.76
N VAL A 53 3.55 7.30 -4.64
CA VAL A 53 4.53 7.20 -3.55
C VAL A 53 3.84 6.75 -2.27
N ASP A 54 2.83 7.48 -1.83
CA ASP A 54 2.07 7.13 -0.63
C ASP A 54 0.93 6.16 -0.95
N TYR A 55 0.22 6.43 -2.06
CA TYR A 55 -0.82 5.58 -2.64
C TYR A 55 -0.90 5.82 -4.15
N TYR A 56 -1.49 4.88 -4.89
CA TYR A 56 -2.15 5.18 -6.16
C TYR A 56 -3.52 5.78 -5.85
N PHE A 57 -3.69 7.08 -6.06
CA PHE A 57 -4.98 7.74 -5.85
C PHE A 57 -5.85 7.58 -7.11
N ILE A 58 -6.78 6.64 -7.05
CA ILE A 58 -7.63 6.26 -8.19
C ILE A 58 -9.10 6.55 -7.90
N THR A 59 -9.94 6.58 -8.93
CA THR A 59 -11.39 6.78 -8.73
C THR A 59 -12.05 5.53 -8.15
N VAL A 60 -13.27 5.67 -7.62
CA VAL A 60 -14.05 4.52 -7.15
C VAL A 60 -14.40 3.60 -8.31
N GLU A 61 -14.70 4.14 -9.49
CA GLU A 61 -14.98 3.40 -10.71
C GLU A 61 -13.77 2.56 -11.14
N GLU A 62 -12.57 3.17 -11.13
CA GLU A 62 -11.33 2.46 -11.46
C GLU A 62 -11.05 1.36 -10.43
N PHE A 63 -11.21 1.64 -9.13
CA PHE A 63 -11.00 0.65 -8.08
C PHE A 63 -11.95 -0.55 -8.24
N LYS A 64 -13.25 -0.30 -8.49
CA LYS A 64 -14.25 -1.35 -8.72
C LYS A 64 -13.95 -2.17 -9.97
N THR A 65 -13.46 -1.52 -11.03
CA THR A 65 -13.00 -2.21 -12.25
C THR A 65 -11.88 -3.19 -11.92
N LYS A 66 -10.90 -2.76 -11.12
CA LYS A 66 -9.79 -3.60 -10.67
C LYS A 66 -10.21 -4.74 -9.74
N ILE A 67 -11.24 -4.54 -8.91
CA ILE A 67 -11.88 -5.64 -8.14
C ILE A 67 -12.46 -6.67 -9.11
N ALA A 68 -13.23 -6.24 -10.11
CA ALA A 68 -13.87 -7.13 -11.08
C ALA A 68 -12.85 -7.89 -11.95
N GLN A 69 -11.66 -7.33 -12.15
CA GLN A 69 -10.54 -7.94 -12.86
C GLN A 69 -9.63 -8.80 -11.97
N GLU A 70 -9.97 -8.95 -10.69
CA GLU A 70 -9.16 -9.66 -9.70
C GLU A 70 -7.70 -9.16 -9.62
N GLU A 71 -7.47 -7.86 -9.78
CA GLU A 71 -6.10 -7.29 -9.79
C GLU A 71 -5.50 -7.08 -8.39
N PHE A 72 -6.31 -7.20 -7.33
CA PHE A 72 -5.87 -7.01 -5.95
C PHE A 72 -5.48 -8.32 -5.27
N VAL A 73 -4.41 -8.29 -4.47
CA VAL A 73 -4.08 -9.34 -3.48
C VAL A 73 -5.04 -9.25 -2.29
N GLU A 74 -5.30 -8.02 -1.85
CA GLU A 74 -6.23 -7.69 -0.77
C GLU A 74 -6.86 -6.32 -1.04
N TRP A 75 -8.08 -6.14 -0.56
CA TRP A 75 -8.74 -4.84 -0.52
C TRP A 75 -9.84 -4.81 0.52
N GLU A 76 -10.18 -3.62 0.99
CA GLU A 76 -11.29 -3.40 1.91
C GLU A 76 -11.94 -2.02 1.68
N MET A 77 -13.25 -1.95 1.89
CA MET A 77 -13.99 -0.69 2.00
C MET A 77 -14.02 -0.25 3.46
N VAL A 78 -13.04 0.59 3.85
CA VAL A 78 -12.86 1.01 5.25
C VAL A 78 -13.98 1.95 5.71
N TYR A 79 -14.46 2.80 4.80
CA TYR A 79 -15.66 3.62 4.98
C TYR A 79 -16.47 3.57 3.69
N GLU A 80 -17.76 3.89 3.75
CA GLU A 80 -18.59 3.98 2.54
C GLU A 80 -17.93 4.86 1.47
N GLY A 81 -17.68 4.27 0.29
CA GLY A 81 -17.01 4.92 -0.83
C GLY A 81 -15.48 5.08 -0.73
N LYS A 82 -14.85 4.65 0.38
CA LYS A 82 -13.41 4.76 0.61
C LYS A 82 -12.76 3.38 0.65
N TYR A 83 -12.20 2.99 -0.48
CA TYR A 83 -11.54 1.71 -0.69
C TYR A 83 -10.03 1.85 -0.60
N TYR A 84 -9.40 0.79 -0.11
CA TYR A 84 -7.96 0.62 -0.02
C TYR A 84 -7.63 -0.79 -0.46
N GLY A 85 -6.52 -0.99 -1.18
CA GLY A 85 -6.11 -2.33 -1.58
C GLY A 85 -4.75 -2.38 -2.24
N THR A 86 -4.13 -3.54 -2.24
CA THR A 86 -2.77 -3.77 -2.75
C THR A 86 -2.83 -4.63 -4.01
N LEU A 87 -2.24 -4.15 -5.11
CA LEU A 87 -2.19 -4.85 -6.40
C LEU A 87 -1.31 -6.11 -6.33
N LYS A 88 -1.61 -7.09 -7.20
CA LYS A 88 -0.82 -8.32 -7.40
C LYS A 88 0.57 -8.07 -7.98
#